data_AF-A0A0S8J3G8-F1
#
_entry.id   AF-A0A0S8J3G8-F1
#
_cell.length_a   1.000
_cell.length_b   1.000
_cell.length_c   1.000
_cell.angle_alpha   90.00
_cell.angle_beta   90.00
_cell.angle_gamma   90.00
#
_symmetry.space_group_name_H-M   'P 1'
#
loop_
_entity.id
_entity.type
_entity.pdbx_description
1 polymer ?
#
loop_
_entity_poly.entity_id
_entity_poly.type
_entity_poly.pdbx_seq_one_letter_code
_entity_poly.pdbx_strand_id
1 'polypeptide(L)'
;MTKSVKKEKGSFRKDALLLLTTIREEIRALESFLLFLENEKTILLKSEVQSFREIEKERSKKLCLAKNLEQKRKNLIASISKKMKLGSNKKDTEGILNLLSYFKEVNLSQLQSTLWELSRKVDLQRKKNDDLIKRSFGLIDNNIEKKQTSLVSET
;
A
#
# COMPACT_ATOMS: atom_id res chain seq x y z
N MET A 1 13.70 21.17 38.91
CA MET A 1 12.54 20.82 38.05
C MET A 1 12.87 20.64 36.55
N THR A 2 14.12 20.41 36.14
CA THR A 2 14.54 20.42 34.71
C THR A 2 14.66 19.04 34.04
N LYS A 3 14.58 17.93 34.80
CA LYS A 3 14.75 16.57 34.25
C LYS A 3 13.54 16.07 33.46
N SER A 4 12.30 16.45 33.81
CA SER A 4 11.08 15.99 33.10
C SER A 4 10.98 16.55 31.68
N VAL A 5 11.28 17.83 31.47
CA VAL A 5 11.14 18.49 30.17
C VAL A 5 12.15 17.95 29.13
N LYS A 6 13.36 17.56 29.55
CA LYS A 6 14.34 16.92 28.66
C LYS A 6 13.93 15.48 28.30
N LYS A 7 13.30 14.74 29.22
CA LYS A 7 12.88 13.34 29.02
C LYS A 7 11.71 13.25 28.04
N GLU A 8 10.76 14.16 28.12
CA GLU A 8 9.63 14.26 27.17
C GLU A 8 10.12 14.57 25.76
N LYS A 9 10.97 15.59 25.58
CA LYS A 9 11.56 15.91 24.26
C LYS A 9 12.31 14.74 23.62
N GLY A 10 13.00 13.92 24.42
CA GLY A 10 13.68 12.71 23.95
C GLY A 10 12.74 11.59 23.51
N SER A 11 11.60 11.42 24.20
CA SER A 11 10.57 10.44 23.80
C SER A 11 9.87 10.83 22.50
N PHE A 12 9.49 12.11 22.37
CA PHE A 12 8.79 12.59 21.17
C PHE A 12 9.66 12.48 19.91
N ARG A 13 10.95 12.78 20.02
CA ARG A 13 11.90 12.60 18.92
C ARG A 13 11.96 11.14 18.44
N LYS A 14 11.94 10.18 19.36
CA LYS A 14 11.94 8.75 19.01
C LYS A 14 10.65 8.35 18.28
N ASP A 15 9.49 8.81 18.76
CA ASP A 15 8.21 8.51 18.13
C ASP A 15 8.11 9.13 16.71
N ALA A 16 8.61 10.36 16.55
CA ALA A 16 8.69 11.07 15.28
C ALA A 16 9.58 10.36 14.26
N LEU A 17 10.78 9.91 14.69
CA LEU A 17 11.69 9.13 13.85
C LEU A 17 11.08 7.77 13.48
N LEU A 18 10.39 7.12 14.41
CA LEU A 18 9.71 5.86 14.16
C LEU A 18 8.57 6.01 13.15
N LEU A 19 7.80 7.09 13.24
CA LEU A 19 6.77 7.44 12.25
C LEU A 19 7.39 7.65 10.87
N LEU A 20 8.49 8.39 10.79
CA LEU A 20 9.18 8.64 9.52
C LEU A 20 9.70 7.35 8.88
N THR A 21 10.35 6.49 9.67
CA THR A 21 10.82 5.18 9.19
C THR A 21 9.65 4.33 8.71
N THR A 22 8.54 4.31 9.44
CA THR A 22 7.33 3.58 9.05
C THR A 22 6.76 4.09 7.72
N ILE A 23 6.70 5.41 7.52
CA ILE A 23 6.26 6.00 6.25
C ILE A 23 7.18 5.60 5.09
N ARG A 24 8.50 5.62 5.30
CA ARG A 24 9.47 5.20 4.27
C ARG A 24 9.33 3.71 3.93
N GLU A 25 9.11 2.87 4.92
CA GLU A 25 8.81 1.45 4.72
C GLU A 25 7.51 1.25 3.94
N GLU A 26 6.45 2.00 4.26
CA GLU A 26 5.16 1.98 3.55
C GLU A 26 5.32 2.38 2.08
N ILE A 27 6.07 3.45 1.80
CA ILE A 27 6.38 3.88 0.42
C ILE A 27 7.08 2.76 -0.34
N ARG A 28 8.15 2.17 0.21
CA ARG A 28 8.89 1.08 -0.44
C ARG A 28 8.01 -0.15 -0.68
N ALA A 29 7.12 -0.47 0.26
CA ALA A 29 6.19 -1.58 0.11
C ALA A 29 5.18 -1.31 -1.03
N LEU A 30 4.65 -0.09 -1.12
CA LEU A 30 3.74 0.32 -2.19
C LEU A 30 4.44 0.35 -3.57
N GLU A 31 5.67 0.85 -3.64
CA GLU A 31 6.49 0.83 -4.86
C GLU A 31 6.76 -0.61 -5.33
N SER A 32 7.19 -1.49 -4.41
CA SER A 32 7.39 -2.91 -4.72
C SER A 32 6.09 -3.59 -5.17
N PHE A 33 4.96 -3.21 -4.58
CA PHE A 33 3.66 -3.76 -4.97
C PHE A 33 3.21 -3.26 -6.34
N LEU A 34 3.39 -1.97 -6.63
CA LEU A 34 3.10 -1.40 -7.93
C LEU A 34 3.93 -2.06 -9.02
N LEU A 35 5.25 -2.17 -8.82
CA LEU A 35 6.14 -2.84 -9.77
C LEU A 35 5.74 -4.31 -10.01
N PHE A 36 5.30 -5.01 -8.96
CA PHE A 36 4.78 -6.37 -9.10
C PHE A 36 3.50 -6.41 -9.96
N LEU A 37 2.56 -5.50 -9.71
CA LEU A 37 1.30 -5.43 -10.45
C LEU A 37 1.51 -5.02 -11.92
N GLU A 38 2.46 -4.13 -12.21
CA GLU A 38 2.83 -3.76 -13.58
C GLU A 38 3.41 -4.95 -14.36
N ASN A 39 4.19 -5.80 -13.68
CA ASN A 39 4.80 -6.99 -14.26
C ASN A 39 3.88 -8.22 -14.26
N GLU A 40 2.76 -8.17 -13.56
CA GLU A 40 1.85 -9.31 -13.38
C GLU A 40 1.37 -9.88 -14.71
N LYS A 41 1.10 -9.02 -15.71
CA LYS A 41 0.73 -9.47 -17.06
C LYS A 41 1.83 -10.31 -17.70
N THR A 42 3.09 -9.92 -17.56
CA THR A 42 4.24 -10.67 -18.09
C THR A 42 4.43 -12.01 -17.37
N ILE A 43 4.14 -12.05 -16.06
CA ILE A 43 4.22 -13.29 -15.27
C ILE A 43 3.07 -14.24 -15.66
N LEU A 44 1.86 -13.72 -15.83
CA LEU A 44 0.68 -14.46 -16.27
C LEU A 44 0.88 -15.06 -17.68
N LEU A 45 1.54 -14.33 -18.59
CA LEU A 45 1.82 -14.81 -19.96
C LEU A 45 2.85 -15.95 -20.02
N LYS A 46 3.69 -16.13 -18.98
CA LYS A 46 4.66 -17.24 -18.92
C LYS A 46 4.05 -18.60 -18.56
N SER A 47 2.74 -18.62 -18.30
CA SER A 47 1.82 -19.75 -18.53
C SER A 47 2.11 -21.11 -17.86
N GLU A 48 1.92 -21.20 -16.55
CA GLU A 48 1.47 -22.43 -15.88
C GLU A 48 0.40 -22.10 -14.83
N VAL A 49 -0.55 -23.02 -14.58
CA VAL A 49 -1.56 -22.88 -13.51
C VAL A 49 -0.91 -22.69 -12.13
N GLN A 50 0.28 -23.27 -11.94
CA GLN A 50 1.10 -23.08 -10.74
C GLN A 50 1.53 -21.61 -10.57
N SER A 51 1.83 -20.92 -11.68
CA SER A 51 2.20 -19.50 -11.69
C SER A 51 1.07 -18.59 -11.22
N PHE A 52 -0.20 -18.94 -11.48
CA PHE A 52 -1.34 -18.16 -10.98
C PHE A 52 -1.44 -18.16 -9.46
N ARG A 53 -1.30 -19.33 -8.82
CA ARG A 53 -1.34 -19.43 -7.35
C ARG A 53 -0.17 -18.68 -6.71
N GLU A 54 1.01 -18.76 -7.32
CA GLU A 54 2.19 -18.03 -6.85
C GLU A 54 2.02 -16.52 -6.97
N ILE A 55 1.46 -16.04 -8.09
CA ILE A 55 1.10 -14.64 -8.28
C ILE A 55 0.09 -14.18 -7.22
N GLU A 56 -0.99 -14.94 -7.00
CA GLU A 56 -2.03 -14.57 -6.04
C GLU A 56 -1.49 -14.55 -4.60
N LYS A 57 -0.62 -15.49 -4.26
CA LYS A 57 0.07 -15.54 -2.97
C LYS A 57 0.98 -14.32 -2.77
N GLU A 58 1.78 -13.97 -3.77
CA GLU A 58 2.68 -12.82 -3.70
C GLU A 58 1.91 -11.49 -3.69
N ARG A 59 0.83 -11.38 -4.48
CA ARG A 59 -0.12 -10.25 -4.46
C ARG A 59 -0.71 -10.06 -3.06
N SER A 60 -1.17 -11.15 -2.44
CA SER A 60 -1.76 -11.13 -1.08
C SER A 60 -0.73 -10.74 -0.02
N LYS A 61 0.50 -11.25 -0.12
CA LYS A 61 1.61 -10.90 0.78
C LYS A 61 1.96 -9.42 0.70
N LYS A 62 2.10 -8.86 -0.51
CA LYS A 62 2.42 -7.44 -0.70
C LYS A 62 1.29 -6.53 -0.22
N LEU A 63 0.03 -6.90 -0.49
CA LEU A 63 -1.14 -6.19 0.02
C LEU A 63 -1.20 -6.20 1.56
N CYS A 64 -0.94 -7.35 2.18
CA CYS A 64 -0.91 -7.49 3.63
C CYS A 64 0.17 -6.61 4.25
N LEU A 65 1.38 -6.62 3.69
CA LEU A 65 2.48 -5.76 4.13
C LEU A 65 2.11 -4.27 4.07
N ALA A 66 1.57 -3.80 2.94
CA ALA A 66 1.16 -2.41 2.77
C ALA A 66 0.09 -2.00 3.81
N LYS A 67 -0.94 -2.84 4.02
CA LYS A 67 -1.99 -2.59 5.02
C LYS A 67 -1.47 -2.56 6.46
N ASN A 68 -0.54 -3.45 6.80
CA ASN A 68 0.06 -3.50 8.14
C ASN A 68 0.88 -2.24 8.41
N LEU A 69 1.63 -1.75 7.42
CA LEU A 69 2.40 -0.51 7.53
C LEU A 69 1.49 0.72 7.62
N GLU A 70 0.43 0.77 6.82
CA GLU A 70 -0.60 1.82 6.90
C GLU A 70 -1.22 1.87 8.31
N GLN A 71 -1.59 0.71 8.87
CA GLN A 71 -2.16 0.63 10.21
C GLN A 71 -1.14 1.04 11.29
N LYS A 72 0.11 0.60 11.17
CA LYS A 72 1.20 1.00 12.06
C LYS A 72 1.39 2.52 12.04
N ARG A 73 1.37 3.14 10.86
CA ARG A 73 1.42 4.61 10.71
C ARG A 73 0.24 5.29 11.39
N LYS A 74 -1.00 4.84 11.15
CA LYS A 74 -2.21 5.39 11.80
C LYS A 74 -2.13 5.32 13.32
N ASN A 75 -1.67 4.18 13.86
CA ASN A 75 -1.49 3.99 15.30
C ASN A 75 -0.41 4.92 15.88
N LEU A 76 0.71 5.11 15.17
CA LEU A 76 1.77 6.03 15.58
C LEU A 76 1.28 7.48 15.57
N ILE A 77 0.56 7.90 14.53
CA ILE A 77 -0.05 9.23 14.45
C ILE A 77 -1.00 9.43 15.64
N ALA A 78 -1.90 8.48 15.91
CA ALA A 78 -2.85 8.58 17.02
C ALA A 78 -2.14 8.65 18.39
N SER A 79 -1.08 7.86 18.58
CA SER A 79 -0.26 7.88 19.80
C SER A 79 0.44 9.23 19.98
N ILE A 80 1.03 9.78 18.92
CA ILE A 80 1.68 11.09 18.93
C ILE A 80 0.66 12.19 19.21
N SER A 81 -0.49 12.20 18.53
CA SER A 81 -1.58 13.17 18.79
C SER A 81 -2.03 13.13 20.25
N LYS A 82 -2.24 11.93 20.80
CA LYS A 82 -2.65 11.75 22.20
C LYS A 82 -1.60 12.30 23.18
N LYS A 83 -0.31 12.01 22.95
CA LYS A 83 0.79 12.53 23.78
C LYS A 83 0.90 14.05 23.69
N MET A 84 0.58 14.64 22.54
CA MET A 84 0.61 16.09 22.32
C MET A 84 -0.65 16.82 22.79
N LYS A 85 -1.67 16.09 23.29
CA LYS A 85 -3.00 16.64 23.59
C LYS A 85 -3.61 17.38 22.39
N LEU A 86 -3.23 16.97 21.18
CA LEU A 86 -3.86 17.40 19.94
C LEU A 86 -5.20 16.63 19.84
N GLY A 87 -6.30 17.36 19.86
CA GLY A 87 -7.64 16.77 19.88
C GLY A 87 -8.11 16.44 18.47
N SER A 88 -8.54 15.20 18.26
CA SER A 88 -8.91 14.41 17.05
C SER A 88 -9.35 15.07 15.71
N ASN A 89 -9.07 16.34 15.46
CA ASN A 89 -9.57 17.13 14.34
C ASN A 89 -8.45 17.37 13.31
N LYS A 90 -8.82 17.73 12.07
CA LYS A 90 -7.88 17.99 10.94
C LYS A 90 -6.68 18.91 11.26
N LYS A 91 -6.78 19.76 12.30
CA LYS A 91 -5.68 20.59 12.82
C LYS A 91 -4.52 19.79 13.44
N ASP A 92 -4.72 18.50 13.73
CA ASP A 92 -3.73 17.62 14.38
C ASP A 92 -2.61 17.19 13.44
N THR A 93 -2.95 16.93 12.17
CA THR A 93 -1.96 16.63 11.12
C THR A 93 -0.98 17.79 10.94
N GLU A 94 -1.47 19.02 11.07
CA GLU A 94 -0.69 20.25 10.93
C GLU A 94 0.23 20.47 12.15
N GLY A 95 -0.24 20.14 13.36
CA GLY A 95 0.58 20.12 14.57
C GLY A 95 1.73 19.09 14.52
N ILE A 96 1.47 17.90 13.97
CA ILE A 96 2.49 16.86 13.73
C ILE A 96 3.47 17.30 12.64
N LEU A 97 2.97 17.92 11.55
CA LEU A 97 3.80 18.47 10.47
C LEU A 97 4.74 19.58 10.98
N ASN A 98 4.25 20.46 11.84
CA ASN A 98 5.04 21.54 12.45
C ASN A 98 6.12 21.04 13.43
N LEU A 99 5.87 19.91 14.12
CA LEU A 99 6.89 19.28 14.95
C LEU A 99 7.96 18.55 14.14
N LEU A 100 7.58 17.99 13.00
CA LEU A 100 8.49 17.29 12.11
C LEU A 100 9.33 18.25 11.24
N SER A 101 8.78 19.42 10.88
CA SER A 101 9.56 20.50 10.26
C SER A 101 10.66 21.02 11.20
N TYR A 102 10.44 20.95 12.52
CA TYR A 102 11.45 21.25 13.55
C TYR A 102 12.66 20.30 13.50
N PHE A 103 12.47 19.07 13.02
CA PHE A 103 13.55 18.10 12.89
C PHE A 103 14.40 18.30 11.63
N LYS A 104 14.09 19.27 10.74
CA LYS A 104 14.79 19.58 9.47
C LYS A 104 15.01 18.40 8.51
N GLU A 105 14.62 17.18 8.89
CA GLU A 105 15.10 15.98 8.21
C GLU A 105 14.19 15.52 7.07
N VAL A 106 12.89 15.82 7.06
CA VAL A 106 11.98 15.36 5.98
C VAL A 106 10.75 16.24 5.76
N ASN A 107 10.44 16.48 4.48
CA ASN A 107 9.21 17.11 4.02
C ASN A 107 8.04 16.10 4.09
N LEU A 108 7.37 15.98 5.24
CA LEU A 108 6.27 15.02 5.41
C LEU A 108 5.08 15.28 4.48
N SER A 109 4.83 16.53 4.10
CA SER A 109 3.79 16.84 3.11
C SER A 109 4.08 16.16 1.78
N GLN A 110 5.36 16.14 1.37
CA GLN A 110 5.83 15.42 0.19
C GLN A 110 5.66 13.92 0.36
N LEU A 111 6.05 13.34 1.50
CA LEU A 111 5.83 11.92 1.77
C LEU A 111 4.35 11.53 1.77
N GLN A 112 3.48 12.38 2.32
CA GLN A 112 2.05 12.16 2.35
C GLN A 112 1.45 12.23 0.94
N SER A 113 1.91 13.18 0.12
CA SER A 113 1.57 13.26 -1.30
C SER A 113 2.00 11.98 -2.04
N THR A 114 3.24 11.53 -1.83
CA THR A 114 3.77 10.30 -2.42
C THR A 114 2.95 9.07 -2.00
N LEU A 115 2.61 8.93 -0.72
CA LEU A 115 1.76 7.84 -0.24
C LEU A 115 0.38 7.84 -0.91
N TRP A 116 -0.24 9.02 -1.05
CA TRP A 116 -1.55 9.14 -1.68
C TRP A 116 -1.48 8.79 -3.17
N GLU A 117 -0.47 9.28 -3.87
CA GLU A 117 -0.25 8.99 -5.29
C GLU A 117 0.03 7.50 -5.54
N LEU A 118 0.91 6.88 -4.73
CA LEU A 118 1.24 5.46 -4.84
C LEU A 118 0.03 4.57 -4.54
N SER A 119 -0.73 4.90 -3.49
CA SER A 119 -1.95 4.15 -3.15
C SER A 119 -2.95 4.19 -4.31
N ARG A 120 -3.16 5.38 -4.90
CA ARG A 120 -4.01 5.54 -6.08
C ARG A 120 -3.51 4.74 -7.29
N LYS A 121 -2.19 4.74 -7.55
CA LYS A 121 -1.59 3.97 -8.66
C LYS A 121 -1.77 2.47 -8.47
N VAL A 122 -1.52 1.96 -7.26
CA VAL A 122 -1.73 0.55 -6.91
C VAL A 122 -3.19 0.15 -7.15
N ASP A 123 -4.15 0.93 -6.66
CA ASP A 123 -5.58 0.61 -6.84
C ASP A 123 -6.01 0.63 -8.31
N LEU A 124 -5.52 1.60 -9.09
CA LEU A 124 -5.79 1.66 -10.52
C LEU A 124 -5.21 0.44 -11.26
N GLN A 125 -3.97 0.07 -10.96
CA GLN A 125 -3.32 -1.05 -11.60
C GLN A 125 -3.98 -2.39 -11.23
N ARG A 126 -4.39 -2.56 -9.96
CA ARG A 126 -5.17 -3.73 -9.53
C ARG A 126 -6.45 -3.88 -10.33
N LYS A 127 -7.24 -2.81 -10.47
CA LYS A 127 -8.48 -2.82 -11.27
C LYS A 127 -8.21 -3.22 -12.72
N LYS A 128 -7.17 -2.65 -13.34
CA LYS A 128 -6.77 -3.02 -14.71
C LYS A 128 -6.43 -4.50 -14.82
N ASN A 129 -5.68 -5.04 -13.87
CA ASN A 129 -5.29 -6.44 -13.88
C ASN A 129 -6.49 -7.37 -13.65
N ASP A 130 -7.38 -7.03 -12.72
CA ASP A 130 -8.62 -7.78 -12.48
C ASP A 130 -9.55 -7.76 -13.71
N ASP A 131 -9.64 -6.63 -14.43
CA ASP A 131 -10.39 -6.53 -15.67
C ASP A 131 -9.78 -7.37 -16.80
N LEU A 132 -8.44 -7.39 -16.91
CA LEU A 132 -7.74 -8.26 -17.87
C LEU A 132 -8.01 -9.73 -17.57
N ILE A 133 -7.93 -10.14 -16.31
CA ILE A 133 -8.21 -11.51 -15.87
C ILE A 133 -9.66 -11.89 -16.23
N LYS A 134 -10.64 -11.03 -15.93
CA LYS A 134 -12.04 -11.27 -16.28
C LYS A 134 -12.25 -11.43 -17.78
N ARG A 135 -11.64 -10.57 -18.60
CA ARG A 135 -11.72 -10.68 -20.07
C ARG A 135 -11.07 -11.96 -20.57
N SER A 136 -9.93 -12.36 -20.00
CA SER A 136 -9.27 -13.62 -20.34
C SER A 136 -10.14 -14.83 -20.03
N PHE A 137 -10.79 -14.88 -18.86
CA PHE A 137 -11.73 -15.96 -18.54
C PHE A 137 -12.96 -15.96 -19.46
N GLY A 138 -13.56 -14.80 -19.74
CA GLY A 138 -14.68 -14.73 -20.68
C GLY A 138 -14.34 -15.18 -22.11
N LEU A 139 -13.10 -14.97 -22.57
CA LEU A 139 -12.62 -15.50 -23.85
C LEU A 139 -12.44 -17.02 -23.82
N ILE A 140 -11.99 -17.58 -22.68
CA ILE A 140 -11.87 -19.02 -22.49
C ILE A 140 -13.25 -19.68 -22.49
N ASP A 141 -14.20 -19.14 -21.73
CA ASP A 141 -15.57 -19.67 -21.65
C ASP A 141 -16.24 -19.68 -23.03
N ASN A 142 -16.17 -18.58 -23.77
CA ASN A 142 -16.68 -18.48 -25.15
C ASN A 142 -16.01 -19.49 -26.11
N ASN A 143 -14.73 -19.76 -25.95
CA ASN A 143 -14.01 -20.73 -26.78
C ASN A 143 -14.39 -22.18 -26.43
N ILE A 144 -14.67 -22.46 -25.16
CA ILE A 144 -15.18 -23.76 -24.71
C ILE A 144 -16.59 -23.98 -25.26
N GLU A 145 -17.49 -23.00 -25.14
CA GLU A 145 -18.86 -23.07 -25.68
C GLU A 145 -18.88 -23.27 -27.20
N LYS A 146 -18.02 -22.55 -27.93
CA LYS A 146 -17.87 -22.74 -29.39
C LYS A 146 -17.38 -24.14 -29.74
N LYS A 147 -16.38 -24.67 -29.03
CA LYS A 147 -15.91 -26.04 -29.27
C LYS A 147 -16.97 -27.09 -28.95
N GLN A 148 -17.76 -26.90 -27.88
CA GLN A 148 -18.83 -27.82 -27.52
C GLN A 148 -19.98 -27.79 -28.54
N THR A 149 -20.35 -26.62 -29.04
CA THR A 149 -21.40 -26.50 -30.08
C THR A 149 -20.95 -27.03 -31.44
N SER A 150 -19.68 -26.87 -31.82
CA SER A 150 -19.11 -27.51 -33.02
C SER A 150 -19.07 -29.03 -32.93
N LEU A 151 -18.74 -29.61 -31.76
CA LEU A 151 -18.72 -31.06 -31.56
C LEU A 151 -20.12 -31.70 -31.62
N VAL A 152 -21.18 -30.98 -31.25
CA VAL A 152 -22.56 -31.46 -31.30
C VAL A 152 -23.17 -31.36 -32.71
N SER A 153 -22.61 -30.51 -33.58
CA SER A 153 -23.10 -30.34 -34.96
C SER A 153 -22.40 -31.25 -35.99
N GLU A 154 -21.42 -32.04 -35.56
CA GLU A 154 -20.71 -33.05 -36.37
C GLU A 154 -21.15 -34.51 -36.06
N THR A 155 -22.14 -34.72 -35.17
CA THR A 155 -22.79 -36.00 -34.87
C THR A 155 -24.24 -36.02 -35.32
#